data_AF-A0A9E2VRM4-F1
#
_entry.id   AF-A0A9E2VRM4-F1
#
_cell.length_a   1.000
_cell.length_b   1.000
_cell.length_c   1.000
_cell.angle_alpha   90.00
_cell.angle_beta   90.00
_cell.angle_gamma   90.00
#
_symmetry.space_group_name_H-M   'P 1'
#
loop_
_entity.id
_entity.type
_entity.pdbx_description
1 polymer ?
#
loop_
_entity_poly.entity_id
_entity_poly.type
_entity_poly.pdbx_seq_one_letter_code
_entity_poly.pdbx_strand_id
1 'polypeptide(L)'
;DLTGGLVYSQRLLLLLIEKGAQRKESYEAVQRNAMASWKGAGGLQELVGRDPFVAKYLTTAEIKSCFDPKYYLRHLDKIFRRVFGSGAHKRVKGRKR
;
A
#
# COMPACT_ATOMS: atom_id res chain seq x y z
N ASP A 1 14.25 6.41 2.81
CA ASP A 1 13.00 6.20 3.57
C ASP A 1 13.25 6.21 5.07
N LEU A 2 12.60 7.12 5.79
CA LEU A 2 12.77 7.32 7.24
C LEU A 2 12.37 6.10 8.10
N THR A 3 11.61 5.15 7.54
CA THR A 3 11.06 3.97 8.26
C THR A 3 11.46 2.64 7.63
N GLY A 4 12.42 2.59 6.70
CA GLY A 4 12.85 1.34 6.05
C GLY A 4 11.77 0.63 5.24
N GLY A 5 10.68 1.31 4.86
CA GLY A 5 9.56 0.75 4.11
C GLY A 5 8.49 0.06 4.96
N LEU A 6 8.51 0.23 6.29
CA LEU A 6 7.57 -0.45 7.20
C LEU A 6 6.08 -0.10 6.95
N VAL A 7 5.80 1.07 6.40
CA VAL A 7 4.42 1.49 6.03
C VAL A 7 3.77 0.57 5.00
N TYR A 8 4.58 -0.17 4.23
CA TYR A 8 4.12 -1.10 3.20
C TYR A 8 3.82 -2.51 3.74
N SER A 9 4.11 -2.77 5.02
CA SER A 9 3.90 -4.08 5.67
C SER A 9 2.45 -4.57 5.58
N GLN A 10 1.47 -3.67 5.77
CA GLN A 10 0.06 -4.01 5.62
C GLN A 10 -0.27 -4.46 4.18
N ARG A 11 0.29 -3.79 3.18
CA ARG A 11 0.01 -4.13 1.79
C ARG A 11 0.61 -5.48 1.41
N LEU A 12 1.82 -5.75 1.89
CA LEU A 12 2.47 -7.05 1.71
C LEU A 12 1.66 -8.18 2.35
N LEU A 13 1.15 -7.97 3.57
CA LEU A 13 0.27 -8.91 4.26
C LEU A 13 -0.99 -9.22 3.45
N LEU A 14 -1.66 -8.18 2.95
CA LEU A 14 -2.89 -8.35 2.16
C LEU A 14 -2.61 -9.10 0.86
N LEU A 15 -1.52 -8.77 0.16
CA LEU A 15 -1.19 -9.44 -1.09
C LEU A 15 -0.85 -10.92 -0.90
N LEU A 16 -0.17 -11.29 0.20
CA LEU A 16 0.07 -12.70 0.55
C LEU A 16 -1.25 -13.46 0.73
N ILE A 17 -2.20 -12.88 1.46
CA ILE A 17 -3.52 -13.47 1.68
C ILE A 17 -4.30 -13.58 0.35
N GLU A 18 -4.26 -12.54 -0.49
CA GLU A 18 -4.88 -12.55 -1.82
C GLU A 18 -4.29 -13.64 -2.73
N LYS A 19 -3.01 -14.00 -2.54
CA LYS A 19 -2.33 -15.10 -3.24
C LYS A 19 -2.54 -16.48 -2.61
N GLY A 20 -3.41 -16.58 -1.62
CA GLY A 20 -3.81 -17.84 -1.00
C GLY A 20 -2.92 -18.28 0.16
N ALA A 21 -2.02 -17.42 0.66
CA ALA A 21 -1.26 -17.73 1.88
C ALA A 21 -2.18 -17.68 3.11
N GLN A 22 -1.92 -18.56 4.08
CA GLN A 22 -2.68 -18.55 5.32
C GLN A 22 -2.44 -17.24 6.09
N ARG A 23 -3.50 -16.64 6.62
CA ARG A 23 -3.45 -15.34 7.31
C ARG A 23 -2.43 -15.31 8.45
N LYS A 24 -2.40 -16.36 9.28
CA LYS A 24 -1.48 -16.47 10.42
C LYS A 24 -0.02 -16.49 9.96
N GLU A 25 0.31 -17.37 9.02
CA GLU A 25 1.67 -17.50 8.48
C GLU A 25 2.12 -16.21 7.77
N SER A 26 1.20 -15.56 7.05
CA SER A 26 1.47 -14.26 6.41
C SER A 26 1.79 -13.18 7.43
N TYR A 27 1.05 -13.14 8.54
CA TYR A 27 1.32 -12.19 9.62
C TYR A 27 2.68 -12.45 10.26
N GLU A 28 3.00 -13.70 10.59
CA GLU A 28 4.28 -14.08 11.19
C GLU A 28 5.47 -13.74 10.28
N ALA A 29 5.37 -14.04 8.98
CA ALA A 29 6.41 -13.72 8.01
C ALA A 29 6.61 -12.20 7.84
N VAL A 30 5.53 -11.43 7.71
CA VAL A 30 5.63 -9.97 7.58
C VAL A 30 6.16 -9.34 8.86
N GLN A 31 5.68 -9.78 10.03
CA GLN A 31 6.13 -9.27 11.33
C GLN A 31 7.61 -9.57 11.57
N ARG A 32 8.07 -10.79 11.28
CA ARG A 32 9.49 -11.19 11.33
C ARG A 32 10.38 -10.20 10.58
N ASN A 33 10.04 -9.93 9.32
CA ASN A 33 10.85 -9.07 8.45
C ASN A 33 10.74 -7.58 8.86
N ALA A 34 9.56 -7.13 9.28
CA ALA A 34 9.36 -5.79 9.81
C ALA A 34 10.20 -5.53 11.06
N MET A 35 10.20 -6.47 12.00
CA MET A 35 11.01 -6.37 13.22
C MET A 35 12.51 -6.40 12.93
N ALA A 36 12.96 -7.20 11.95
CA ALA A 36 14.35 -7.20 11.52
C ALA A 36 14.75 -5.85 10.89
N SER A 37 13.90 -5.28 10.04
CA SER A 37 14.13 -3.94 9.45
C SER A 37 14.20 -2.86 10.53
N TRP A 38 13.28 -2.89 11.49
CA TRP A 38 13.26 -1.97 12.64
C TRP A 38 14.55 -2.05 13.48
N LYS A 39 15.13 -3.25 13.62
CA LYS A 39 16.39 -3.48 14.32
C LYS A 39 17.64 -3.12 13.50
N GLY A 40 17.48 -2.61 12.29
CA GLY A 40 18.59 -2.17 11.44
C GLY A 40 19.20 -3.26 10.55
N ALA A 41 18.55 -4.41 10.37
CA ALA A 41 19.05 -5.49 9.51
C ALA A 41 18.93 -5.20 8.00
N GLY A 42 18.40 -4.03 7.62
CA GLY A 42 18.20 -3.61 6.23
C GLY A 42 16.79 -3.08 5.96
N GLY A 43 16.49 -2.79 4.70
CA GLY A 43 15.16 -2.36 4.27
C GLY A 43 14.16 -3.52 4.24
N LEU A 44 12.90 -3.25 4.59
CA LEU A 44 11.86 -4.29 4.60
C LEU A 44 11.74 -5.00 3.23
N GLN A 45 11.82 -4.25 2.13
CA GLN A 45 11.71 -4.81 0.77
C GLN A 45 12.79 -5.86 0.47
N GLU A 46 14.02 -5.62 0.91
CA GLU A 46 15.14 -6.54 0.72
C GLU A 46 14.96 -7.79 1.59
N LEU A 47 14.59 -7.59 2.86
CA LEU A 47 14.40 -8.67 3.82
C LEU A 47 13.28 -9.62 3.38
N VAL A 48 12.12 -9.09 2.97
CA VAL A 48 11.01 -9.92 2.47
C VAL A 48 11.33 -10.57 1.12
N GLY A 49 12.19 -9.95 0.31
CA GLY A 49 12.69 -10.54 -0.93
C GLY A 49 13.60 -11.76 -0.71
N ARG A 50 14.18 -11.90 0.49
CA ARG A 50 14.98 -13.06 0.91
C ARG A 50 14.20 -14.07 1.74
N ASP A 51 12.97 -13.77 2.12
CA ASP A 51 12.15 -14.64 2.96
C ASP A 51 11.55 -15.79 2.12
N PRO A 52 11.87 -17.06 2.42
CA PRO A 52 11.40 -18.19 1.62
C PRO A 52 9.87 -18.34 1.61
N PHE A 53 9.19 -17.96 2.70
CA PHE A 53 7.74 -18.01 2.76
C PHE A 53 7.14 -16.95 1.83
N VAL A 54 7.68 -15.73 1.82
CA VAL A 54 7.21 -14.67 0.93
C VAL A 54 7.46 -15.04 -0.53
N ALA A 55 8.66 -15.55 -0.85
CA ALA A 55 9.04 -15.96 -2.20
C ALA A 55 8.19 -17.12 -2.77
N LYS A 56 7.57 -17.93 -1.91
CA LYS A 56 6.63 -18.99 -2.32
C LYS A 56 5.35 -18.42 -2.96
N TYR A 57 4.91 -17.24 -2.54
CA TYR A 57 3.63 -16.65 -2.98
C TYR A 57 3.79 -15.41 -3.86
N LEU A 58 4.88 -14.66 -3.71
CA LEU A 58 5.12 -13.39 -4.39
C LEU A 58 6.40 -13.41 -5.20
N THR A 59 6.29 -12.95 -6.45
CA THR A 59 7.44 -12.65 -7.30
C THR A 59 8.14 -11.37 -6.86
N THR A 60 9.40 -11.18 -7.28
CA THR A 60 10.14 -9.93 -7.03
C THR A 60 9.40 -8.69 -7.56
N ALA A 61 8.70 -8.81 -8.69
CA ALA A 61 7.92 -7.73 -9.27
C ALA A 61 6.71 -7.36 -8.40
N GLU A 62 6.00 -8.37 -7.88
CA GLU A 62 4.87 -8.18 -6.97
C GLU A 62 5.30 -7.57 -5.64
N ILE A 63 6.41 -8.06 -5.08
CA ILE A 63 7.02 -7.46 -3.89
C ILE A 63 7.32 -6.00 -4.15
N LYS A 64 8.01 -5.66 -5.25
CA LYS A 64 8.33 -4.27 -5.61
C LYS A 64 7.07 -3.41 -5.75
N SER A 65 5.98 -3.96 -6.29
CA SER A 65 4.71 -3.24 -6.44
C SER A 65 4.08 -2.84 -5.11
N CYS A 66 4.32 -3.61 -4.03
CA CYS A 66 3.83 -3.28 -2.68
C CYS A 66 4.46 -1.99 -2.12
N PHE A 67 5.66 -1.63 -2.57
CA PHE A 67 6.42 -0.47 -2.09
C PHE A 67 6.19 0.78 -2.95
N ASP A 68 5.20 0.77 -3.86
CA ASP A 68 4.81 1.95 -4.63
C ASP A 68 3.81 2.84 -3.85
N PRO A 69 4.17 4.10 -3.51
CA PRO A 69 3.27 5.06 -2.86
C PRO A 69 1.99 5.34 -3.65
N LYS A 70 2.03 5.25 -4.98
CA LYS A 70 0.89 5.59 -5.86
C LYS A 70 -0.36 4.79 -5.54
N TYR A 71 -0.21 3.59 -5.01
CA TYR A 71 -1.34 2.76 -4.59
C TYR A 71 -2.19 3.39 -3.48
N TYR A 72 -1.57 4.13 -2.57
CA TYR A 72 -2.27 4.84 -1.50
C TYR A 72 -2.97 6.10 -2.03
N LEU A 73 -2.47 6.64 -3.14
CA LEU A 73 -3.02 7.83 -3.80
C LEU A 73 -4.12 7.51 -4.82
N ARG A 74 -4.42 6.23 -5.08
CA ARG A 74 -5.35 5.79 -6.15
C ARG A 74 -6.78 6.35 -6.05
N HIS A 75 -7.17 6.82 -4.87
CA HIS A 75 -8.51 7.41 -4.62
C HIS A 75 -8.48 8.92 -4.43
N LEU A 76 -7.32 9.57 -4.59
CA LEU A 76 -7.15 11.00 -4.34
C LEU A 76 -8.15 11.82 -5.18
N ASP A 77 -8.18 11.63 -6.49
CA ASP A 77 -9.06 12.39 -7.39
C ASP A 77 -10.55 12.20 -7.05
N LYS A 78 -10.93 10.98 -6.66
CA LYS A 78 -12.31 10.65 -6.27
C LYS A 78 -12.71 11.41 -5.00
N ILE A 79 -11.82 11.47 -4.01
CA ILE A 79 -12.06 12.18 -2.75
C ILE A 79 -12.09 13.70 -3.00
N PHE A 80 -11.13 14.22 -3.76
CA PHE A 80 -11.07 15.65 -4.10
C PHE A 80 -12.32 16.10 -4.87
N ARG A 81 -12.76 15.32 -5.86
CA ARG A 81 -14.00 15.60 -6.59
C ARG A 81 -15.23 15.58 -5.68
N ARG A 82 -15.29 14.66 -4.71
CA ARG A 82 -16.40 14.61 -3.74
C ARG A 82 -16.46 15.85 -2.86
N VAL A 83 -15.31 16.37 -2.41
CA VAL A 83 -15.26 17.52 -1.49
C VAL A 83 -15.43 18.84 -2.23
N PHE A 84 -14.78 19.00 -3.39
CA PHE A 84 -14.68 20.29 -4.10
C PHE A 84 -15.51 20.36 -5.41
N GLY A 85 -16.00 19.23 -5.93
CA GLY A 85 -16.67 19.16 -7.24
C GLY A 85 -18.11 19.71 -7.27
N SER A 86 -18.70 20.05 -6.11
CA SER A 86 -20.08 20.55 -6.02
C SER A 86 -20.19 22.09 -6.03
N GLY A 87 -19.08 22.82 -6.13
CA GLY A 87 -19.07 24.29 -6.10
C GLY A 87 -19.41 24.98 -7.43
N ALA A 88 -19.54 24.23 -8.52
CA ALA A 88 -19.62 24.80 -9.86
C ALA A 88 -20.92 24.46 -10.59
N HIS A 89 -22.10 24.61 -9.98
CA HIS A 89 -23.38 24.65 -10.72
C HIS A 89 -24.47 25.40 -9.94
N LYS A 90 -24.52 26.73 -10.11
CA LYS A 90 -25.76 27.56 -10.15
C LYS A 90 -25.38 29.01 -10.50
N ARG A 91 -24.89 29.26 -11.73
CA ARG A 91 -25.07 30.59 -12.33
C ARG A 91 -26.55 30.70 -12.67
N VAL A 92 -27.28 31.43 -11.84
CA VAL A 92 -28.68 31.79 -12.06
C VAL A 92 -28.79 32.45 -13.43
N LYS A 93 -29.42 31.75 -14.38
CA LYS A 93 -29.88 32.33 -15.65
C LYS A 93 -30.99 33.33 -15.34
N GLY A 94 -30.75 34.59 -15.70
CA GLY A 94 -31.79 35.51 -16.18
C GLY A 94 -32.71 36.14 -15.13
N ARG A 95 -32.44 37.39 -14.81
CA ARG A 95 -33.51 38.37 -14.60
C ARG A 95 -33.08 39.72 -15.16
N LYS A 96 -33.24 39.88 -16.47
CA LYS A 96 -33.42 41.21 -17.08
C LYS A 96 -34.91 41.54 -16.92
N ARG A 97 -35.21 42.58 -16.16
CA ARG A 97 -36.37 43.44 -16.34
C ARG A 97 -35.84 44.86 -16.44
#